data_AF-A0A844IG73-F1
#
_entry.id   AF-A0A844IG73-F1
#
_cell.length_a   1.000
_cell.length_b   1.000
_cell.length_c   1.000
_cell.angle_alpha   90.00
_cell.angle_beta   90.00
_cell.angle_gamma   90.00
#
_symmetry.space_group_name_H-M   'P 1'
#
loop_
_entity.id
_entity.type
_entity.pdbx_description
1 polymer ?
#
loop_
_entity_poly.entity_id
_entity_poly.type
_entity_poly.pdbx_seq_one_letter_code
_entity_poly.pdbx_strand_id
1 'polypeptide(L)' 'MVKRNNSVKSISANGGSYEAKIAEIETIITRIEGGELELADVFTEFATAVEYLQECDSFLQQRQQQVNLLIETLQDDDQ' A
#
# COMPACT_ATOMS: atom_id res chain seq x y z
N MET A 1 33.04 16.02 -11.12
CA MET A 1 31.69 16.29 -10.60
C MET A 1 30.79 15.11 -10.96
N VAL A 2 30.54 14.17 -10.05
CA VAL A 2 29.42 13.21 -10.15
C VAL A 2 29.00 12.83 -8.73
N LYS A 3 27.95 13.47 -8.20
CA LYS A 3 27.27 13.06 -6.97
C LYS A 3 26.33 11.92 -7.35
N ARG A 4 26.62 10.69 -6.92
CA ARG A 4 25.76 9.51 -7.15
C ARG A 4 24.59 9.51 -6.17
N ASN A 5 23.43 9.15 -6.70
CA ASN A 5 22.11 9.60 -6.27
C ASN A 5 21.58 8.90 -5.00
N ASN A 6 20.89 9.71 -4.20
CA ASN A 6 20.20 9.40 -2.95
C ASN A 6 18.85 8.65 -3.17
N SER A 7 18.65 8.01 -4.33
CA SER A 7 17.33 7.52 -4.79
C SER A 7 16.98 6.10 -4.35
N VAL A 8 17.93 5.31 -3.85
CA VAL A 8 17.68 3.91 -3.43
C VAL A 8 17.20 3.81 -1.98
N LYS A 9 17.35 4.87 -1.17
CA LYS A 9 17.01 4.86 0.27
C LYS A 9 15.50 4.94 0.55
N SER A 10 14.67 5.35 -0.40
CA SER A 10 13.21 5.52 -0.19
C SER A 10 12.37 4.28 -0.50
N ILE A 11 12.94 3.24 -1.10
CA ILE A 11 12.20 2.07 -1.62
C ILE A 11 11.87 1.07 -0.50
N SER A 12 12.67 1.01 0.57
CA SER A 12 12.53 0.03 1.65
C SER A 12 11.71 0.49 2.86
N ALA A 13 11.24 1.75 2.89
CA ALA A 13 10.60 2.30 4.09
C ALA A 13 9.06 2.10 4.14
N ASN A 14 8.40 1.86 3.01
CA ASN A 14 6.92 1.85 2.95
C ASN A 14 6.26 0.47 2.86
N GLY A 15 7.02 -0.62 2.70
CA GLY A 15 6.45 -1.98 2.80
C GLY A 15 5.76 -2.17 4.15
N GLY A 16 6.45 -1.88 5.26
CA GLY A 16 5.84 -1.94 6.60
C GLY A 16 4.57 -1.09 6.79
N SER A 17 4.29 -0.10 5.94
CA SER A 17 3.05 0.68 5.98
C SER A 17 1.88 -0.02 5.28
N TYR A 18 2.12 -0.81 4.23
CA TYR A 18 1.06 -1.53 3.52
C TYR A 18 0.55 -2.70 4.36
N GLU A 19 1.44 -3.58 4.82
CA GLU A 19 1.11 -4.74 5.65
C GLU A 19 0.45 -4.30 6.96
N ALA A 20 0.89 -3.17 7.54
CA ALA A 20 0.22 -2.58 8.70
C ALA A 20 -1.21 -2.12 8.39
N LYS A 21 -1.44 -1.41 7.27
CA LYS A 21 -2.79 -0.99 6.88
C LYS A 21 -3.71 -2.17 6.58
N ILE A 22 -3.20 -3.24 5.98
CA ILE A 22 -3.96 -4.47 5.78
C ILE A 22 -4.39 -5.07 7.13
N ALA A 23 -3.49 -5.15 8.10
CA ALA A 23 -3.83 -5.65 9.43
C ALA A 23 -4.90 -4.80 10.15
N GLU A 24 -4.87 -3.47 9.97
CA GLU A 24 -5.92 -2.58 10.46
C GLU A 24 -7.26 -2.84 9.75
N ILE A 25 -7.26 -3.02 8.42
CA ILE A 25 -8.47 -3.37 7.66
C ILE A 25 -9.07 -4.70 8.14
N GLU A 26 -8.25 -5.73 8.34
CA GLU A 26 -8.69 -7.04 8.86
C GLU A 26 -9.32 -6.92 10.26
N THR A 27 -8.75 -6.05 11.10
CA THR A 27 -9.29 -5.76 12.44
C THR A 27 -10.66 -5.10 12.36
N ILE A 28 -10.82 -4.12 11.45
CA ILE A 28 -12.09 -3.45 11.19
C ILE A 28 -13.15 -4.45 10.72
N ILE A 29 -12.82 -5.31 9.75
CA ILE A 29 -13.73 -6.32 9.22
C ILE A 29 -14.17 -7.28 10.34
N THR A 30 -13.22 -7.76 11.14
CA THR A 30 -13.53 -8.66 12.28
C THR A 30 -14.51 -8.02 13.26
N ARG A 31 -14.38 -6.72 13.55
CA ARG A 31 -15.33 -6.01 14.41
C ARG A 31 -16.72 -5.89 13.80
N ILE A 32 -16.79 -5.58 12.50
CA ILE A 32 -18.06 -5.46 11.77
C ILE A 32 -18.76 -6.82 11.74
N GLU A 33 -18.04 -7.90 11.41
CA GLU A 33 -18.57 -9.27 11.36
C GLU A 33 -18.97 -9.80 12.75
N GLY A 34 -18.33 -9.29 13.82
CA GLY A 34 -18.70 -9.62 15.19
C GLY A 34 -20.10 -9.14 15.59
N GLY A 35 -20.66 -8.14 14.89
CA GLY A 35 -22.03 -7.68 15.11
C GLY A 35 -22.27 -6.96 16.45
N GLU A 36 -21.21 -6.58 17.16
CA GLU A 36 -21.27 -5.86 18.44
C GLU A 36 -21.33 -4.33 18.27
N LEU A 37 -21.17 -3.84 17.04
CA LEU A 37 -21.20 -2.42 16.71
C LEU A 37 -22.63 -1.94 16.47
N GLU A 38 -22.94 -0.75 16.97
CA GLU A 38 -24.12 -0.02 16.54
C GLU A 38 -24.03 0.31 15.05
N LEU A 39 -25.19 0.39 14.38
CA LEU A 39 -25.24 0.59 12.93
C LEU A 39 -24.48 1.86 12.48
N ALA A 40 -24.53 2.93 13.27
CA ALA A 40 -23.78 4.16 12.99
C ALA A 40 -22.26 3.97 13.05
N ASP A 41 -21.79 3.14 13.99
CA ASP A 41 -20.37 2.82 14.14
C ASP A 41 -19.89 1.91 13.00
N VAL A 42 -20.73 0.97 12.54
CA VAL A 42 -20.44 0.14 11.35
C VAL A 42 -20.14 1.01 10.13
N PHE A 43 -20.92 2.05 9.87
CA PHE A 43 -20.65 2.95 8.73
C PHE A 43 -19.33 3.71 8.88
N THR A 44 -18.98 4.11 10.11
CA THR A 44 -17.74 4.84 10.38
C THR A 44 -16.52 3.93 10.18
N GLU A 45 -16.57 2.73 10.74
CA GLU A 45 -15.53 1.70 10.61
C GLU A 45 -15.39 1.28 9.14
N PHE A 46 -16.51 1.06 8.43
CA PHE A 46 -16.49 0.71 7.02
C PHE A 46 -15.89 1.82 6.13
N ALA A 47 -16.23 3.09 6.38
CA ALA A 47 -15.63 4.21 5.66
C ALA A 47 -14.11 4.25 5.85
N THR A 48 -13.64 4.02 7.08
CA THR A 48 -12.22 3.95 7.41
C THR A 48 -11.52 2.80 6.66
N ALA A 49 -12.13 1.63 6.61
CA ALA A 49 -11.60 0.50 5.83
C ALA A 49 -11.51 0.82 4.33
N VAL A 50 -12.49 1.52 3.77
CA VAL A 50 -12.47 1.94 2.36
C VAL A 50 -11.32 2.91 2.08
N GLU A 51 -11.08 3.89 2.97
CA GLU A 51 -9.95 4.81 2.83
C GLU A 51 -8.61 4.06 2.85
N TYR A 52 -8.44 3.12 3.77
CA TYR A 52 -7.22 2.33 3.85
C TYR A 52 -7.02 1.43 2.62
N LEU A 53 -8.10 0.85 2.07
CA LEU A 53 -8.04 0.07 0.84
C LEU A 53 -7.59 0.92 -0.36
N GLN A 54 -8.06 2.17 -0.45
CA GLN A 54 -7.63 3.09 -1.51
C GLN A 54 -6.14 3.44 -1.41
N GLU A 55 -5.64 3.64 -0.19
CA GLU A 55 -4.21 3.87 0.03
C GLU A 55 -3.37 2.65 -0.34
N CYS A 56 -3.84 1.45 0.03
CA CYS A 56 -3.22 0.19 -0.35
C CYS A 56 -3.17 0.00 -1.87
N ASP A 57 -4.27 0.26 -2.58
CA ASP A 57 -4.32 0.20 -4.04
C ASP A 57 -3.35 1.21 -4.69
N SER A 58 -3.35 2.47 -4.22
CA SER A 58 -2.42 3.49 -4.71
C SER A 58 -0.96 3.05 -4.53
N PHE A 59 -0.63 2.48 -3.37
CA PHE A 59 0.70 1.94 -3.11
C PHE A 59 1.06 0.82 -4.09
N LEU A 60 0.17 -0.17 -4.29
CA LEU A 60 0.43 -1.27 -5.22
C LEU A 60 0.61 -0.78 -6.66
N GLN A 61 -0.19 0.17 -7.12
CA GLN A 61 -0.04 0.77 -8.45
C GLN A 61 1.33 1.43 -8.63
N GLN A 62 1.80 2.18 -7.63
CA GLN A 62 3.13 2.79 -7.65
C GLN A 62 4.24 1.74 -7.69
N ARG A 63 4.10 0.64 -6.96
CA ARG A 63 5.08 -0.46 -6.97
C ARG A 63 5.08 -1.21 -8.29
N GLN A 64 3.92 -1.45 -8.89
CA GLN A 64 3.81 -2.08 -10.20
C GLN A 64 4.50 -1.25 -11.29
N GLN A 65 4.30 0.08 -11.28
CA GLN A 65 5.00 0.98 -12.20
C GLN A 65 6.52 0.91 -12.05
N GLN A 66 7.02 0.90 -10.80
CA GLN A 66 8.45 0.77 -10.53
C GLN A 66 9.01 -0.54 -11.09
N VAL A 67 8.30 -1.66 -10.87
CA VAL A 67 8.71 -2.98 -11.40
C VAL A 67 8.72 -2.99 -12.93
N ASN A 68 7.71 -2.41 -13.58
CA ASN A 68 7.67 -2.32 -15.04
C ASN A 68 8.87 -1.56 -15.60
N LEU A 69 9.24 -0.42 -15.00
CA LEU A 69 10.42 0.36 -15.40
C LEU A 69 11.73 -0.42 -15.22
N LEU A 70 11.85 -1.19 -14.14
CA LEU A 70 13.00 -2.07 -13.90
C LEU A 70 13.12 -3.14 -14.99
N ILE A 71 12.00 -3.73 -15.41
CA ILE A 71 11.99 -4.74 -16.49
C ILE A 71 12.40 -4.11 -17.83
N GLU A 72 11.86 -2.93 -18.17
CA GLU A 72 12.21 -2.20 -19.40
C GLU A 72 13.71 -1.86 -19.44
N THR A 73 14.26 -1.35 -18.33
CA THR A 73 15.69 -1.00 -18.24
C THR A 73 16.60 -2.23 -18.39
N LEU A 74 16.21 -3.38 -17.80
CA LEU A 74 16.98 -4.62 -17.95
C LEU A 74 16.96 -5.16 -19.38
N GLN A 75 15.86 -4.97 -20.11
CA GLN A 75 15.75 -5.40 -21.51
C GLN A 75 16.56 -4.52 -22.47
N ASP A 76 16.71 -3.23 -22.15
CA ASP A 76 17.52 -2.30 -22.94
C ASP A 76 19.04 -2.54 -22.80
N ASP A 77 19.49 -3.07 -21.66
CA ASP A 77 20.91 -3.40 -21.40
C ASP A 77 21.37 -4.69 -22.13
N ASP A 78 20.44 -5.52 -22.61
CA ASP A 78 20.70 -6.77 -23.34
C ASP A 78 20.80 -6.59 -24.89
N GLN A 79 20.79 -5.33 -25.40
CA GLN A 79 20.98 -4.99 -26.84
C GLN A 79 22.38 -4.46 -27.19
#